data_AF-A0A1T5F358-F1
#
_entry.id   AF-A0A1T5F358-F1
#
_cell.length_a   1.000
_cell.length_b   1.000
_cell.length_c   1.000
_cell.angle_alpha   90.00
_cell.angle_beta   90.00
_cell.angle_gamma   90.00
#
_symmetry.space_group_name_H-M   'P 1'
#
loop_
_entity.id
_entity.type
_entity.pdbx_description
1 polymer ?
#
loop_
_entity_poly.entity_id
_entity_poly.type
_entity_poly.pdbx_seq_one_letter_code
_entity_poly.pdbx_strand_id
1 'polypeptide(L)'
;MFNWGAALGEGIMASLFLGLISKKRPELRVPYFAIFVLVEIAVVVLRYSGQENSAFFFWHPYLAFLISNISDYAVYRRGCGEARAIAFEKTVLWPFIVIPVLSALVLTVGWLIKLYGRYLF
;
A
#
# COMPACT_ATOMS: atom_id res chain seq x y z
N MET A 1 4.60 9.49 17.95
CA MET A 1 3.25 9.96 17.60
C MET A 1 2.95 9.56 16.15
N PHE A 2 1.72 9.14 15.82
CA PHE A 2 1.37 8.68 14.46
C PHE A 2 1.42 9.87 13.47
N ASN A 3 2.23 9.78 12.42
CA ASN A 3 2.38 10.82 11.41
C ASN A 3 1.33 10.66 10.29
N TRP A 4 0.12 11.14 10.55
CA TRP A 4 -1.01 11.11 9.61
C TRP A 4 -0.71 11.80 8.27
N GLY A 5 0.06 12.89 8.30
CA GLY A 5 0.40 13.65 7.10
C GLY A 5 1.25 12.85 6.12
N ALA A 6 2.19 12.05 6.62
CA ALA A 6 3.00 11.16 5.80
C ALA A 6 2.16 10.07 5.12
N ALA A 7 1.30 9.37 5.88
CA ALA A 7 0.44 8.31 5.35
C ALA A 7 -0.52 8.81 4.26
N LEU A 8 -1.14 9.96 4.51
CA LEU A 8 -2.02 10.60 3.53
C LEU A 8 -1.25 11.07 2.29
N GLY A 9 -0.09 11.69 2.47
CA GLY A 9 0.75 12.15 1.36
C GLY A 9 1.23 11.01 0.46
N GLU A 10 1.70 9.91 1.06
CA GLU A 10 2.15 8.72 0.32
C GLU A 10 0.99 8.04 -0.40
N GLY A 11 -0.18 7.90 0.27
CA GLY A 11 -1.39 7.39 -0.36
C GLY A 11 -1.87 8.24 -1.55
N ILE A 12 -1.82 9.58 -1.44
CA ILE A 12 -2.18 10.50 -2.53
C ILE A 12 -1.20 10.40 -3.69
N MET A 13 0.11 10.40 -3.41
CA MET A 13 1.14 10.28 -4.44
C MET A 13 1.02 8.94 -5.18
N ALA A 14 0.84 7.84 -4.45
CA ALA A 14 0.63 6.52 -5.03
C ALA A 14 -0.63 6.47 -5.90
N SER A 15 -1.70 7.14 -5.46
CA SER A 15 -2.96 7.24 -6.21
C SER A 15 -2.81 8.01 -7.52
N LEU A 16 -2.05 9.12 -7.50
CA LEU A 16 -1.77 9.92 -8.69
C LEU A 16 -0.97 9.13 -9.72
N PHE A 17 0.09 8.45 -9.29
CA PHE A 17 0.92 7.62 -10.16
C PHE A 17 0.16 6.40 -10.69
N LEU A 18 -0.61 5.72 -9.83
CA LEU A 18 -1.47 4.61 -10.25
C LEU A 18 -2.50 5.08 -11.28
N GLY A 19 -3.14 6.22 -11.06
CA GLY A 19 -4.09 6.81 -12.01
C GLY A 19 -3.45 7.12 -13.36
N LEU A 20 -2.22 7.65 -13.38
CA LEU A 20 -1.47 7.95 -14.60
C LEU A 20 -1.09 6.69 -15.37
N ILE A 21 -0.56 5.67 -14.68
CA ILE A 21 -0.14 4.40 -15.28
C ILE A 21 -1.37 3.63 -15.78
N SER A 22 -2.39 3.49 -14.94
CA SER A 22 -3.61 2.76 -15.29
C SER A 22 -4.33 3.34 -16.51
N LYS A 23 -4.22 4.66 -16.72
CA LYS A 23 -4.81 5.34 -17.89
C LYS A 23 -4.02 5.10 -19.18
N LYS A 24 -2.69 5.02 -19.12
CA LYS A 24 -1.82 4.90 -20.31
C LYS A 24 -1.44 3.45 -20.65
N ARG A 25 -1.25 2.62 -19.63
CA ARG A 25 -0.72 1.24 -19.70
C ARG A 25 -1.33 0.39 -18.58
N PRO A 26 -2.60 -0.03 -18.72
CA PRO A 26 -3.31 -0.80 -17.70
C PRO A 26 -2.61 -2.12 -17.34
N GLU A 27 -1.85 -2.70 -18.26
CA GLU A 27 -1.04 -3.91 -18.06
C GLU A 27 0.05 -3.75 -16.99
N LEU A 28 0.48 -2.51 -16.70
CA LEU A 28 1.51 -2.22 -15.70
C LEU A 28 0.96 -1.97 -14.29
N ARG A 29 -0.34 -2.16 -14.04
CA ARG A 29 -0.96 -1.93 -12.73
C ARG A 29 -0.46 -2.87 -11.65
N VAL A 30 -0.43 -4.17 -11.94
CA VAL A 30 0.07 -5.18 -11.00
C VAL A 30 1.53 -4.92 -10.61
N PRO A 31 2.47 -4.72 -11.56
CA PRO A 31 3.85 -4.41 -11.19
C PRO A 31 3.97 -3.06 -10.48
N TYR A 32 3.10 -2.09 -10.74
CA TYR A 32 3.07 -0.84 -9.98
C TYR A 32 2.69 -1.07 -8.51
N PHE A 33 1.66 -1.87 -8.23
CA PHE A 33 1.32 -2.23 -6.84
C PHE A 33 2.47 -2.95 -6.14
N ALA A 34 3.19 -3.83 -6.83
CA ALA A 34 4.37 -4.49 -6.28
C ALA A 34 5.49 -3.49 -5.95
N ILE A 35 5.78 -2.55 -6.85
CA ILE A 35 6.75 -1.46 -6.61
C ILE A 35 6.30 -0.61 -5.42
N PHE A 36 5.01 -0.31 -5.31
CA PHE A 36 4.49 0.50 -4.22
C PHE A 36 4.65 -0.19 -2.86
N VAL A 37 4.43 -1.51 -2.78
CA VAL A 37 4.74 -2.31 -1.58
C VAL A 37 6.22 -2.22 -1.21
N LEU A 38 7.13 -2.30 -2.19
CA LEU A 38 8.58 -2.16 -1.94
C LEU A 38 8.94 -0.76 -1.43
N VAL A 39 8.30 0.29 -1.96
CA VAL A 39 8.47 1.67 -1.48
C VAL A 39 8.00 1.81 -0.04
N GLU A 40 6.84 1.27 0.32
CA GLU A 40 6.33 1.27 1.69
C GLU A 40 7.29 0.54 2.65
N ILE A 41 7.87 -0.59 2.25
CA ILE A 41 8.90 -1.28 3.03
C ILE A 41 10.12 -0.37 3.22
N ALA A 42 10.62 0.29 2.16
CA ALA A 42 11.76 1.18 2.25
C ALA A 42 11.49 2.40 3.15
N VAL A 43 10.32 3.02 3.02
CA VAL A 43 9.87 4.12 3.90
C VAL A 43 9.82 3.63 5.35
N VAL A 44 9.28 2.43 5.56
CA VAL A 44 9.18 1.85 6.89
C VAL A 44 10.56 1.69 7.54
N VAL A 45 11.52 1.17 6.79
CA VAL A 45 12.90 0.97 7.25
C VAL A 45 13.61 2.31 7.53
N LEU A 46 13.51 3.27 6.60
CA LEU A 46 14.24 4.53 6.67
C LEU A 46 13.69 5.48 7.74
N ARG A 47 12.37 5.60 7.86
CA ARG A 47 11.75 6.56 8.78
C ARG A 47 11.58 6.03 10.20
N TYR A 48 11.53 4.71 10.37
CA TYR A 48 11.05 4.13 11.63
C TYR A 48 12.01 3.11 12.24
N SER A 49 13.29 3.10 11.83
CA SER A 49 14.36 2.34 12.49
C SER A 49 14.42 2.58 14.01
N GLY A 50 14.01 3.77 14.48
CA GLY A 50 13.91 4.14 15.90
C GLY A 50 12.51 4.05 16.54
N GLN A 51 11.46 3.65 15.82
CA GLN A 51 10.09 3.63 16.36
C GLN A 51 9.71 2.25 16.92
N GLU A 52 9.11 2.21 18.12
CA GLU A 52 8.77 0.95 18.82
C GLU A 52 7.31 0.53 18.70
N ASN A 53 6.42 1.42 18.24
CA ASN A 53 4.99 1.12 18.19
C ASN A 53 4.63 0.30 16.94
N SER A 54 4.39 -0.99 17.12
CA SER A 54 4.00 -1.95 16.09
C SER A 54 2.72 -1.57 15.33
N ALA A 55 1.76 -0.90 15.98
CA ALA A 55 0.51 -0.49 15.35
C ALA A 55 0.74 0.52 14.20
N PHE A 56 1.79 1.35 14.32
CA PHE A 56 2.12 2.35 13.31
C PHE A 56 2.46 1.70 11.96
N PHE A 57 3.27 0.64 11.98
CA PHE A 57 3.76 -0.07 10.80
C PHE A 57 2.66 -0.82 10.04
N PHE A 58 1.52 -1.10 10.68
CA PHE A 58 0.37 -1.69 10.01
C PHE A 58 -0.54 -0.60 9.41
N TRP A 59 -0.89 0.41 10.22
CA TRP A 59 -1.88 1.42 9.83
C TRP A 59 -1.40 2.38 8.75
N HIS A 60 -0.10 2.69 8.71
CA HIS A 60 0.49 3.56 7.69
C HIS A 60 0.34 2.99 6.26
N PRO A 61 0.90 1.80 5.94
CA PRO A 61 0.73 1.21 4.62
C PRO A 61 -0.73 0.85 4.33
N TYR A 62 -1.52 0.49 5.35
CA TYR A 62 -2.95 0.20 5.20
C TYR A 62 -3.72 1.39 4.61
N LEU A 63 -3.55 2.59 5.17
CA LEU A 63 -4.21 3.79 4.68
C LEU A 63 -3.72 4.16 3.28
N ALA A 64 -2.41 4.05 3.04
CA ALA A 64 -1.82 4.37 1.74
C ALA A 64 -2.37 3.45 0.63
N PHE A 65 -2.46 2.15 0.87
CA PHE A 65 -3.07 1.18 -0.04
C PHE A 65 -4.58 1.39 -0.20
N LEU A 66 -5.30 1.78 0.87
CA LEU A 66 -6.74 2.04 0.80
C LEU A 66 -7.06 3.22 -0.12
N ILE A 67 -6.33 4.33 0.00
CA ILE A 67 -6.49 5.51 -0.85
C ILE A 67 -6.17 5.16 -2.31
N SER A 68 -5.09 4.40 -2.52
CA SER A 68 -4.70 3.90 -3.84
C SER A 68 -5.79 3.02 -4.46
N ASN A 69 -6.36 2.10 -3.70
CA ASN A 69 -7.41 1.18 -4.15
C ASN A 69 -8.71 1.91 -4.54
N ILE A 70 -9.13 2.93 -3.77
CA ILE A 70 -10.31 3.74 -4.08
C ILE A 70 -10.07 4.51 -5.39
N SER A 71 -8.89 5.09 -5.55
CA SER A 71 -8.51 5.84 -6.75
C SER A 71 -8.43 4.95 -8.00
N ASP A 72 -8.06 3.69 -7.81
CA ASP A 72 -7.98 2.66 -8.84
C ASP A 72 -9.36 2.21 -9.36
N TYR A 73 -10.41 2.33 -8.54
CA TYR A 73 -11.75 1.82 -8.83
C TYR A 73 -12.32 2.32 -10.16
N ALA A 74 -12.24 3.63 -10.39
CA ALA A 74 -12.81 4.25 -11.59
C ALA A 74 -12.11 3.81 -12.88
N VAL A 75 -10.81 3.48 -12.80
CA VAL A 75 -10.04 2.99 -13.95
C VAL A 75 -10.20 1.47 -14.10
N TYR A 76 -10.37 0.74 -13.00
CA TYR A 76 -10.60 -0.72 -13.00
C TYR A 76 -11.95 -1.09 -13.61
N ARG A 77 -13.00 -0.31 -13.29
CA ARG A 77 -14.34 -0.49 -13.84
C ARG A 77 -14.41 -0.39 -15.37
N ARG A 78 -13.51 0.37 -16.00
CA ARG A 78 -13.51 0.56 -17.47
C ARG A 78 -12.88 -0.59 -18.24
N GLY A 79 -12.08 -1.45 -17.57
CA GLY A 79 -11.20 -2.40 -18.25
C GLY A 79 -11.45 -3.88 -17.97
N CYS A 80 -12.17 -4.26 -16.90
CA CYS A 80 -12.23 -5.66 -16.48
C CYS A 80 -13.59 -6.10 -15.94
N GLY A 81 -14.37 -6.86 -16.71
CA GLY A 81 -15.44 -7.72 -16.18
C GLY A 81 -16.75 -7.04 -15.74
N GLU A 82 -17.61 -7.82 -15.07
CA GLU A 82 -18.92 -7.37 -14.61
C GLU A 82 -18.80 -6.35 -13.46
N ALA A 83 -19.54 -5.24 -13.57
CA ALA A 83 -19.47 -4.13 -12.61
C ALA A 83 -19.72 -4.53 -11.15
N ARG A 84 -20.55 -5.56 -10.92
CA ARG A 84 -20.88 -6.07 -9.58
C ARG A 84 -19.70 -6.82 -8.95
N ALA A 85 -18.98 -7.62 -9.73
CA ALA A 85 -17.81 -8.34 -9.25
C ALA A 85 -16.67 -7.37 -8.89
N ILE A 86 -16.45 -6.34 -9.72
CA ILE A 86 -15.45 -5.29 -9.46
C ILE A 86 -15.80 -4.49 -8.21
N ALA A 87 -17.08 -4.11 -8.06
CA ALA A 87 -17.55 -3.40 -6.88
C ALA A 87 -17.26 -4.21 -5.62
N PHE A 88 -17.66 -5.48 -5.59
CA PHE A 88 -17.39 -6.39 -4.47
C PHE A 88 -15.89 -6.54 -4.20
N GLU A 89 -15.09 -6.79 -5.23
CA GLU A 89 -13.64 -6.95 -5.10
C GLU A 89 -13.01 -5.69 -4.47
N LYS A 90 -13.29 -4.51 -5.03
CA LYS A 90 -12.64 -3.26 -4.61
C LYS A 90 -13.18 -2.68 -3.30
N THR A 91 -14.43 -2.95 -2.93
CA THR A 91 -15.01 -2.46 -1.66
C THR A 91 -14.97 -3.47 -0.53
N VAL A 92 -14.92 -4.77 -0.82
CA VAL A 92 -14.93 -5.83 0.21
C VAL A 92 -13.61 -6.60 0.20
N LEU A 93 -13.25 -7.25 -0.91
CA LEU A 93 -12.06 -8.13 -0.92
C LEU A 93 -10.77 -7.34 -0.63
N TRP A 94 -10.60 -6.18 -1.26
CA TRP A 94 -9.39 -5.38 -1.10
C TRP A 94 -9.25 -4.78 0.31
N PRO A 95 -10.24 -4.06 0.86
CA PRO A 95 -10.12 -3.46 2.20
C PRO A 95 -10.03 -4.48 3.33
N PHE A 96 -10.72 -5.62 3.23
CA PHE A 96 -10.82 -6.58 4.34
C PHE A 96 -9.87 -7.77 4.24
N ILE A 97 -9.28 -8.04 3.07
CA ILE A 97 -8.38 -9.19 2.87
C ILE A 97 -7.05 -8.73 2.29
N VAL A 98 -7.06 -8.15 1.08
CA VAL A 98 -5.80 -7.88 0.34
C VAL A 98 -4.94 -6.85 1.04
N ILE A 99 -5.51 -5.68 1.37
CA ILE A 99 -4.79 -4.57 1.99
C ILE A 99 -4.26 -4.95 3.38
N PRO A 100 -5.06 -5.55 4.28
CA PRO A 100 -4.55 -6.07 5.55
C PRO A 100 -3.36 -7.02 5.40
N VAL A 101 -3.41 -7.94 4.42
CA VAL A 101 -2.31 -8.88 4.16
C VAL A 101 -1.06 -8.13 3.69
N LEU A 102 -1.20 -7.17 2.77
CA LEU A 102 -0.08 -6.36 2.30
C LEU A 102 0.53 -5.51 3.43
N SER A 103 -0.31 -4.87 4.25
CA SER A 103 0.13 -4.11 5.42
C SER A 103 0.81 -4.99 6.47
N ALA A 104 0.31 -6.19 6.71
CA ALA A 104 0.94 -7.17 7.60
C ALA A 104 2.30 -7.65 7.03
N LEU A 105 2.43 -7.79 5.72
CA LEU A 105 3.70 -8.11 5.07
C LEU A 105 4.71 -6.98 5.26
N VAL A 106 4.33 -5.72 5.02
CA VAL A 106 5.20 -4.55 5.26
C VAL A 106 5.63 -4.47 6.73
N LEU A 107 4.70 -4.66 7.66
CA LEU A 107 4.96 -4.74 9.10
C LEU A 107 5.99 -5.84 9.43
N THR A 108 5.76 -7.05 8.92
CA THR A 108 6.60 -8.22 9.21
C THR A 108 8.01 -8.02 8.68
N VAL A 109 8.14 -7.56 7.43
CA VAL A 109 9.44 -7.26 6.81
C VAL A 109 10.15 -6.13 7.56
N GLY A 110 9.43 -5.07 7.94
CA GLY A 110 9.98 -3.97 8.73
C GLY A 110 10.53 -4.46 10.08
N TRP A 111 9.82 -5.35 10.76
CA TRP A 111 10.28 -5.96 12.01
C TRP A 111 11.48 -6.89 11.82
N LEU A 112 11.48 -7.72 10.78
CA LEU A 112 12.61 -8.60 10.47
C LEU A 112 13.86 -7.76 10.21
N ILE A 113 13.78 -6.71 9.39
CA ILE A 113 14.90 -5.82 9.10
C ILE A 113 15.36 -5.11 10.38
N LYS A 114 14.45 -4.66 11.25
CA LYS A 114 14.81 -4.05 12.54
C LYS A 114 15.53 -5.05 13.46
N LEU A 115 15.06 -6.30 13.50
CA LEU A 115 15.63 -7.35 14.33
C LEU A 115 17.05 -7.70 13.86
N TYR A 116 17.22 -7.99 12.56
CA TYR A 116 18.50 -8.43 11.99
C TYR A 116 19.46 -7.28 11.66
N GLY A 117 18.95 -6.08 11.35
CA GLY A 117 19.75 -4.88 11.11
C GLY A 117 20.49 -4.42 12.37
N ARG A 118 19.92 -4.61 13.56
CA ARG A 118 20.61 -4.40 14.85
C ARG A 118 21.78 -5.37 15.11
N TYR A 119 21.83 -6.50 14.40
CA TYR A 119 22.93 -7.46 14.50
C TYR A 119 23.98 -7.28 13.40
N LEU A 120 23.70 -6.45 12.39
CA LEU A 120 24.59 -6.15 11.27
C LEU A 120 25.31 -4.80 11.41
N PHE A 121 24.86 -3.91 12.31
CA PHE A 121 25.45 -2.61 12.61
C PHE A 121 25.66 -2.42 14.11
#